data_AF-A0A9D8DAW8-F1
#
_entry.id   AF-A0A9D8DAW8-F1
#
_cell.length_a   1.000
_cell.length_b   1.000
_cell.length_c   1.000
_cell.angle_alpha   90.00
_cell.angle_beta   90.00
_cell.angle_gamma   90.00
#
_symmetry.space_group_name_H-M   'P 1'
#
loop_
_entity.id
_entity.type
_entity.pdbx_description
1 polymer ?
#
loop_
_entity_poly.entity_id
_entity_poly.type
_entity_poly.pdbx_seq_one_letter_code
_entity_poly.pdbx_strand_id
1 'polypeptide(L)'
;MATAAAVAALALAGVWAAAAEAMPRKGPAGLAFYKPPKQLPKGHGKLIWARKAGGLVPLADAAATKLVLYTSRSPQGKLIAVSGSVSVPEGKAPKPGWPVISYGHGTGGIADICAPSRNAAGGPAQPYTSYIDPELNAWLRAGYAVARTDFPGLGTPGRHSYLVGESEGRGVLDIVKAARQLQRDRARGNIGRRFLLAGHSQGGHAVLFAAGLAKRWTPRLQLQGTVSYAPASHLREQTSLLPALTSPSPLSALATMILAGAATQSAAIDVPTLLSDPALGFYPQIDRVCLQQLSEPSSLGGIAPSALLRPGADTTALLAELERMNPAVRSSAPILIAQGKADATVFELFTNQLDDELAALGNDVTYLTYDGVDHGAIVSAAAADALAFFEARLPSP
;
A
#
# COMPACT_ATOMS: atom_id res chain seq x y z
N MET A 1 -60.66 -51.44 -24.08
CA MET A 1 -59.34 -51.29 -24.73
C MET A 1 -59.01 -49.80 -24.68
N ALA A 2 -58.21 -49.37 -23.70
CA ALA A 2 -56.76 -49.13 -23.83
C ALA A 2 -56.47 -48.02 -24.85
N THR A 3 -55.74 -46.93 -24.61
CA THR A 3 -54.88 -46.43 -23.52
C THR A 3 -54.56 -44.98 -23.96
N ALA A 4 -54.57 -43.99 -23.06
CA ALA A 4 -54.04 -42.65 -23.37
C ALA A 4 -53.13 -42.17 -22.23
N ALA A 5 -51.89 -41.88 -22.58
CA ALA A 5 -50.82 -41.48 -21.68
C ALA A 5 -51.03 -40.05 -21.16
N ALA A 6 -50.78 -39.84 -19.87
CA ALA A 6 -50.65 -38.51 -19.27
C ALA A 6 -49.18 -38.25 -18.94
N VAL A 7 -48.60 -37.25 -19.61
CA VAL A 7 -47.28 -36.71 -19.32
C VAL A 7 -47.40 -35.72 -18.16
N ALA A 8 -46.76 -36.01 -17.03
CA ALA A 8 -46.63 -35.06 -15.92
C ALA A 8 -45.21 -34.45 -15.93
N ALA A 9 -45.13 -33.17 -16.29
CA ALA A 9 -43.91 -32.38 -16.18
C ALA A 9 -43.71 -31.94 -14.72
N LEU A 10 -42.69 -32.47 -14.06
CA LEU A 10 -42.24 -32.03 -12.74
C LEU A 10 -41.26 -30.86 -12.90
N ALA A 11 -41.74 -29.65 -12.59
CA ALA A 11 -40.89 -28.47 -12.47
C ALA A 11 -40.06 -28.54 -11.19
N LEU A 12 -38.76 -28.81 -11.32
CA LEU A 12 -37.78 -28.70 -10.24
C LEU A 12 -37.44 -27.22 -10.01
N ALA A 13 -38.10 -26.60 -9.04
CA ALA A 13 -37.69 -25.29 -8.50
C ALA A 13 -36.40 -25.46 -7.67
N GLY A 14 -35.24 -25.26 -8.30
CA GLY A 14 -33.95 -25.22 -7.62
C GLY A 14 -33.83 -23.97 -6.76
N VAL A 15 -33.97 -24.11 -5.45
CA VAL A 15 -33.70 -23.04 -4.48
C VAL A 15 -32.19 -22.82 -4.38
N TRP A 16 -31.67 -21.82 -5.08
CA TRP A 16 -30.32 -21.30 -4.82
C TRP A 16 -30.33 -20.58 -3.46
N ALA A 17 -29.96 -21.28 -2.39
CA ALA A 17 -29.64 -20.65 -1.12
C ALA A 17 -28.35 -19.82 -1.30
N ALA A 18 -28.50 -18.51 -1.50
CA ALA A 18 -27.40 -17.58 -1.38
C ALA A 18 -26.83 -17.71 0.04
N ALA A 19 -25.60 -18.23 0.15
CA ALA A 19 -24.90 -18.29 1.43
C ALA A 19 -24.83 -16.87 2.02
N ALA A 20 -25.50 -16.66 3.15
CA ALA A 20 -25.44 -15.40 3.87
C ALA A 20 -23.96 -15.12 4.22
N GLU A 21 -23.37 -14.06 3.67
CA GLU A 21 -22.04 -13.63 4.08
C GLU A 21 -22.07 -13.37 5.59
N ALA A 22 -21.26 -14.13 6.34
CA ALA A 22 -21.18 -14.03 7.79
C ALA A 22 -20.91 -12.57 8.20
N MET A 23 -21.62 -12.13 9.25
CA MET A 23 -21.51 -10.79 9.81
C MET A 23 -20.03 -10.42 10.03
N PRO A 24 -19.57 -9.19 9.70
CA PRO A 24 -18.25 -8.73 10.10
C PRO A 24 -18.10 -8.87 11.61
N ARG A 25 -17.10 -9.64 12.06
CA ARG A 25 -16.86 -9.83 13.49
C ARG A 25 -16.36 -8.51 14.09
N LYS A 26 -16.78 -8.19 15.32
CA LYS A 26 -16.16 -7.11 16.09
C LYS A 26 -14.71 -7.51 16.39
N GLY A 27 -13.76 -6.62 16.09
CA GLY A 27 -12.34 -6.89 16.32
C GLY A 27 -11.99 -6.94 17.82
N PRO A 28 -11.02 -7.78 18.24
CA PRO A 28 -10.50 -7.79 19.62
C PRO A 28 -9.97 -6.42 20.06
N ALA A 29 -9.83 -6.20 21.38
CA ALA A 29 -9.23 -4.99 21.94
C ALA A 29 -7.68 -4.99 21.84
N GLY A 30 -7.06 -3.82 21.98
CA GLY A 30 -5.60 -3.66 21.98
C GLY A 30 -4.91 -4.28 20.76
N LEU A 31 -3.73 -4.86 20.98
CA LEU A 31 -2.90 -5.50 19.96
C LEU A 31 -3.39 -6.89 19.52
N ALA A 32 -4.34 -7.49 20.26
CA ALA A 32 -4.96 -8.74 19.82
C ALA A 32 -5.73 -8.57 18.50
N PHE A 33 -6.08 -7.34 18.12
CA PHE A 33 -6.68 -7.01 16.83
C PHE A 33 -5.82 -7.45 15.62
N TYR A 34 -4.50 -7.45 15.78
CA TYR A 34 -3.53 -7.74 14.72
C TYR A 34 -3.17 -9.22 14.62
N LYS A 35 -3.67 -10.04 15.56
CA LYS A 35 -3.45 -11.49 15.56
C LYS A 35 -4.64 -12.17 14.88
N PRO A 36 -4.53 -12.61 13.62
CA PRO A 36 -5.66 -13.22 12.91
C PRO A 36 -6.11 -14.52 13.58
N PRO A 37 -7.39 -14.92 13.37
CA PRO A 37 -7.85 -16.25 13.78
C PRO A 37 -7.14 -17.34 12.97
N LYS A 38 -7.03 -18.55 13.54
CA LYS A 38 -6.41 -19.70 12.85
C LYS A 38 -7.02 -20.01 11.49
N GLN A 39 -8.33 -19.79 11.35
CA GLN A 39 -9.06 -19.96 10.09
C GLN A 39 -9.42 -18.60 9.51
N LEU A 40 -8.83 -18.27 8.36
CA LEU A 40 -9.13 -17.05 7.61
C LEU A 40 -10.34 -17.27 6.67
N PRO A 41 -11.17 -16.23 6.43
CA PRO A 41 -12.16 -16.26 5.38
C PRO A 41 -11.55 -16.62 4.02
N LYS A 42 -12.23 -17.44 3.22
CA LYS A 42 -11.72 -17.86 1.91
C LYS A 42 -11.68 -16.68 0.93
N GLY A 43 -10.58 -16.57 0.19
CA GLY A 43 -10.37 -15.54 -0.83
C GLY A 43 -9.76 -14.26 -0.27
N HIS A 44 -9.33 -13.38 -1.17
CA HIS A 44 -8.66 -12.12 -0.85
C HIS A 44 -9.65 -10.95 -0.73
N GLY A 45 -9.26 -9.90 -0.02
CA GLY A 45 -10.07 -8.73 0.28
C GLY A 45 -11.32 -9.02 1.11
N LYS A 46 -11.34 -10.11 1.89
CA LYS A 46 -12.46 -10.46 2.78
C LYS A 46 -12.23 -9.89 4.17
N LEU A 47 -13.23 -9.22 4.71
CA LEU A 47 -13.15 -8.63 6.04
C LEU A 47 -13.15 -9.74 7.10
N ILE A 48 -12.13 -9.75 7.95
CA ILE A 48 -12.03 -10.68 9.09
C ILE A 48 -12.77 -10.07 10.27
N TRP A 49 -12.42 -8.85 10.63
CA TRP A 49 -13.12 -8.04 11.62
C TRP A 49 -12.86 -6.55 11.45
N ALA A 50 -13.70 -5.75 12.10
CA ALA A 50 -13.53 -4.30 12.20
C ALA A 50 -13.85 -3.78 13.61
N ARG A 51 -13.29 -2.63 13.97
CA ARG A 51 -13.65 -1.88 15.18
C ARG A 51 -13.47 -0.37 14.95
N LYS A 52 -14.02 0.47 15.82
CA LYS A 52 -13.72 1.92 15.81
C LYS A 52 -12.20 2.10 16.00
N ALA A 53 -11.59 2.98 15.19
CA ALA A 53 -10.19 3.34 15.35
C ALA A 53 -10.00 4.25 16.58
N GLY A 54 -8.81 4.18 17.18
CA GLY A 54 -8.37 5.05 18.28
C GLY A 54 -6.92 5.48 18.04
N GLY A 55 -6.29 6.12 19.03
CA GLY A 55 -4.95 6.69 18.85
C GLY A 55 -4.96 7.84 17.84
N LEU A 56 -3.95 7.90 16.98
CA LEU A 56 -3.83 8.88 15.89
C LEU A 56 -4.24 8.32 14.52
N VAL A 57 -4.91 7.17 14.51
CA VAL A 57 -5.44 6.56 13.27
C VAL A 57 -6.65 7.32 12.70
N PRO A 58 -7.60 7.83 13.52
CA PRO A 58 -8.71 8.63 13.00
C PRO A 58 -8.23 9.93 12.35
N LEU A 59 -8.77 10.23 11.18
CA LEU A 59 -8.59 11.53 10.51
C LEU A 59 -9.57 12.55 11.10
N ALA A 60 -9.13 13.80 11.23
CA ALA A 60 -9.88 14.87 11.90
C ALA A 60 -11.23 15.16 11.22
N ASP A 61 -11.27 15.16 9.89
CA ASP A 61 -12.47 15.44 9.08
C ASP A 61 -13.27 14.17 8.73
N ALA A 62 -12.95 13.04 9.37
CA ALA A 62 -13.70 11.80 9.15
C ALA A 62 -14.89 11.71 10.12
N ALA A 63 -16.08 11.50 9.57
CA ALA A 63 -17.28 11.23 10.38
C ALA A 63 -17.18 9.92 11.18
N ALA A 64 -16.41 8.97 10.65
CA ALA A 64 -16.00 7.77 11.35
C ALA A 64 -14.73 7.19 10.72
N THR A 65 -13.84 6.66 11.55
CA THR A 65 -12.72 5.82 11.12
C THR A 65 -12.84 4.44 11.75
N LYS A 66 -12.72 3.39 10.93
CA LYS A 66 -12.66 1.99 11.36
C LYS A 66 -11.27 1.44 11.16
N LEU A 67 -10.77 0.68 12.13
CA LEU A 67 -9.69 -0.28 11.92
C LEU A 67 -10.29 -1.53 11.28
N VAL A 68 -9.60 -2.07 10.28
CA VAL A 68 -9.99 -3.29 9.57
C VAL A 68 -8.85 -4.29 9.60
N LEU A 69 -9.19 -5.57 9.76
CA LEU A 69 -8.31 -6.69 9.44
C LEU A 69 -8.99 -7.47 8.31
N TYR A 70 -8.27 -7.70 7.22
CA TYR A 70 -8.81 -8.32 6.03
C TYR A 70 -7.83 -9.31 5.41
N THR A 71 -8.32 -10.19 4.56
CA THR A 71 -7.47 -11.18 3.89
C THR A 71 -6.78 -10.60 2.66
N SER A 72 -5.55 -11.05 2.38
CA SER A 72 -4.87 -10.83 1.11
C SER A 72 -4.06 -12.09 0.74
N ARG A 73 -3.16 -12.00 -0.25
CA ARG A 73 -2.22 -13.06 -0.58
C ARG A 73 -0.79 -12.57 -0.50
N SER A 74 0.07 -13.35 0.15
CA SER A 74 1.52 -13.15 0.04
C SER A 74 1.97 -13.31 -1.42
N PRO A 75 3.17 -12.84 -1.78
CA PRO A 75 3.72 -13.03 -3.13
C PRO A 75 3.70 -14.50 -3.57
N GLN A 76 4.00 -15.43 -2.67
CA GLN A 76 3.93 -16.89 -2.88
C GLN A 76 2.49 -17.46 -2.90
N GLY A 77 1.47 -16.61 -2.91
CA GLY A 77 0.06 -17.00 -3.04
C GLY A 77 -0.60 -17.48 -1.75
N LYS A 78 0.08 -17.48 -0.60
CA LYS A 78 -0.50 -17.90 0.68
C LYS A 78 -1.53 -16.89 1.16
N LEU A 79 -2.66 -17.38 1.68
CA LEU A 79 -3.68 -16.53 2.28
C LEU A 79 -3.16 -15.95 3.60
N ILE A 80 -3.19 -14.63 3.73
CA ILE A 80 -2.66 -13.89 4.89
C ILE A 80 -3.69 -12.86 5.37
N ALA A 81 -3.47 -12.32 6.56
CA ALA A 81 -4.20 -11.16 7.06
C ALA A 81 -3.38 -9.88 6.85
N VAL A 82 -4.06 -8.77 6.61
CA VAL A 82 -3.50 -7.43 6.47
C VAL A 82 -4.38 -6.48 7.26
N SER A 83 -3.76 -5.53 7.96
CA SER A 83 -4.47 -4.48 8.69
C SER A 83 -4.51 -3.16 7.90
N GLY A 84 -5.37 -2.26 8.35
CA GLY A 84 -5.49 -0.92 7.79
C GLY A 84 -6.62 -0.15 8.45
N SER A 85 -6.95 1.00 7.88
CA SER A 85 -8.06 1.84 8.30
C SER A 85 -8.93 2.29 7.13
N VAL A 86 -10.20 2.57 7.44
CA VAL A 86 -11.17 3.14 6.50
C VAL A 86 -11.84 4.32 7.17
N SER A 87 -11.69 5.49 6.57
CA SER A 87 -12.27 6.76 7.00
C SER A 87 -13.36 7.16 6.01
N VAL A 88 -14.52 7.57 6.52
CA VAL A 88 -15.64 8.04 5.70
C VAL A 88 -15.92 9.52 5.94
N PRO A 89 -16.30 10.28 4.90
CA PRO A 89 -16.64 11.70 5.02
C PRO A 89 -17.85 11.96 5.93
N GLU A 90 -18.01 13.22 6.32
CA GLU A 90 -19.27 13.73 6.84
C GLU A 90 -20.38 13.74 5.77
N GLY A 91 -21.64 13.79 6.22
CA GLY A 91 -22.80 13.81 5.33
C GLY A 91 -23.38 12.43 5.00
N LYS A 92 -24.16 12.37 3.92
CA LYS A 92 -24.88 11.18 3.44
C LYS A 92 -24.16 10.61 2.22
N ALA A 93 -23.89 9.31 2.23
CA ALA A 93 -23.26 8.67 1.08
C ALA A 93 -24.11 8.85 -0.19
N PRO A 94 -23.50 9.20 -1.34
CA PRO A 94 -24.19 9.23 -2.62
C PRO A 94 -24.63 7.82 -3.04
N LYS A 95 -25.55 7.72 -4.00
CA LYS A 95 -25.81 6.46 -4.70
C LYS A 95 -24.74 6.27 -5.79
N PRO A 96 -24.05 5.12 -5.91
CA PRO A 96 -24.27 3.85 -5.19
C PRO A 96 -23.46 3.67 -3.89
N GLY A 97 -22.61 4.63 -3.53
CA GLY A 97 -21.82 4.68 -2.31
C GLY A 97 -20.72 5.74 -2.43
N TRP A 98 -20.01 6.03 -1.34
CA TRP A 98 -18.86 6.95 -1.35
C TRP A 98 -17.85 6.54 -2.43
N PRO A 99 -17.38 7.48 -3.28
CA PRO A 99 -16.13 7.25 -4.01
C PRO A 99 -15.00 7.06 -2.99
N VAL A 100 -14.01 6.26 -3.32
CA VAL A 100 -12.93 5.92 -2.38
C VAL A 100 -11.57 6.11 -3.03
N ILE A 101 -10.67 6.76 -2.29
CA ILE A 101 -9.25 6.82 -2.60
C ILE A 101 -8.57 5.76 -1.72
N SER A 102 -7.93 4.78 -2.35
CA SER A 102 -7.08 3.82 -1.66
C SER A 102 -5.67 4.40 -1.58
N TYR A 103 -5.19 4.60 -0.35
CA TYR A 103 -3.92 5.25 -0.07
C TYR A 103 -2.86 4.22 0.35
N GLY A 104 -1.73 4.21 -0.38
CA GLY A 104 -0.50 3.54 0.03
C GLY A 104 0.43 4.51 0.75
N HIS A 105 0.85 4.18 1.97
CA HIS A 105 1.72 5.06 2.77
C HIS A 105 3.19 5.00 2.32
N GLY A 106 3.93 6.08 2.58
CA GLY A 106 5.39 6.11 2.45
C GLY A 106 6.09 5.29 3.55
N THR A 107 7.41 5.19 3.47
CA THR A 107 8.18 4.27 4.31
C THR A 107 8.15 4.64 5.79
N GLY A 108 7.54 3.77 6.58
CA GLY A 108 7.58 3.86 8.03
C GLY A 108 8.64 3.02 8.71
N GLY A 109 9.08 1.96 8.05
CA GLY A 109 9.82 0.85 8.64
C GLY A 109 9.11 -0.47 8.35
N ILE A 110 9.79 -1.59 8.57
CA ILE A 110 9.24 -2.93 8.28
C ILE A 110 8.81 -3.71 9.54
N ALA A 111 9.05 -3.15 10.73
CA ALA A 111 8.60 -3.71 11.99
C ALA A 111 7.10 -3.49 12.19
N ASP A 112 6.41 -4.44 12.83
CA ASP A 112 4.96 -4.34 13.02
C ASP A 112 4.51 -3.07 13.76
N ILE A 113 5.37 -2.47 14.60
CA ILE A 113 5.04 -1.24 15.33
C ILE A 113 4.99 -0.01 14.41
N CYS A 114 5.48 -0.15 13.19
CA CYS A 114 5.55 0.89 12.18
C CYS A 114 4.30 0.99 11.29
N ALA A 115 3.37 0.05 11.43
CA ALA A 115 2.11 0.06 10.70
C ALA A 115 1.30 1.34 11.00
N PRO A 116 0.85 2.11 9.98
CA PRO A 116 0.03 3.30 10.20
C PRO A 116 -1.24 3.05 11.02
N SER A 117 -1.85 1.86 10.90
CA SER A 117 -3.03 1.52 11.69
C SER A 117 -2.74 1.31 13.18
N ARG A 118 -1.47 1.26 13.61
CA ARG A 118 -1.04 1.23 15.01
C ARG A 118 -0.61 2.60 15.54
N ASN A 119 -0.80 3.66 14.76
CA ASN A 119 -0.35 5.00 15.11
C ASN A 119 -0.98 5.52 16.41
N ALA A 120 -0.15 6.09 17.27
CA ALA A 120 -0.51 6.66 18.57
C ALA A 120 0.41 7.84 18.88
N ALA A 121 -0.04 8.76 19.75
CA ALA A 121 0.74 9.92 20.13
C ALA A 121 2.08 9.52 20.78
N GLY A 122 3.18 10.09 20.30
CA GLY A 122 4.54 9.75 20.70
C GLY A 122 5.00 8.36 20.25
N GLY A 123 4.18 7.66 19.45
CA GLY A 123 4.50 6.35 18.90
C GLY A 123 5.48 6.44 17.73
N PRO A 124 6.21 5.36 17.44
CA PRO A 124 7.24 5.36 16.40
C PRO A 124 6.66 5.45 14.99
N ALA A 125 5.33 5.31 14.83
CA ALA A 125 4.63 5.48 13.58
C ALA A 125 4.20 6.90 13.24
N GLN A 126 4.18 7.79 14.23
CA GLN A 126 3.66 9.14 14.05
C GLN A 126 4.42 9.98 13.00
N PRO A 127 5.77 10.04 13.00
CA PRO A 127 6.51 10.99 12.16
C PRO A 127 6.23 10.87 10.65
N TYR A 128 6.00 9.66 10.16
CA TYR A 128 5.76 9.37 8.73
C TYR A 128 4.30 9.07 8.41
N THR A 129 3.39 9.33 9.34
CA THR A 129 1.95 9.23 9.08
C THR A 129 1.26 10.58 9.15
N SER A 130 1.77 11.53 9.94
CA SER A 130 1.11 12.82 10.15
C SER A 130 1.31 13.81 9.00
N TYR A 131 2.40 13.73 8.22
CA TYR A 131 2.66 14.70 7.14
C TYR A 131 1.65 14.58 5.98
N ILE A 132 1.07 13.38 5.77
CA ILE A 132 0.04 13.14 4.74
C ILE A 132 -1.38 13.46 5.25
N ASP A 133 -1.62 13.46 6.56
CA ASP A 133 -2.96 13.62 7.11
C ASP A 133 -3.70 14.89 6.61
N PRO A 134 -3.06 16.06 6.40
CA PRO A 134 -3.74 17.22 5.79
C PRO A 134 -4.37 16.93 4.43
N GLU A 135 -3.69 16.17 3.57
CA GLU A 135 -4.20 15.80 2.24
C GLU A 135 -5.32 14.76 2.35
N LEU A 136 -5.16 13.75 3.21
CA LEU A 136 -6.23 12.74 3.42
C LEU A 136 -7.51 13.39 3.97
N ASN A 137 -7.36 14.40 4.84
CA ASN A 137 -8.46 15.21 5.34
C ASN A 137 -9.08 16.08 4.23
N ALA A 138 -8.27 16.64 3.32
CA ALA A 138 -8.78 17.36 2.16
C ALA A 138 -9.64 16.47 1.25
N TRP A 139 -9.24 15.22 1.03
CA TRP A 139 -10.04 14.25 0.29
C TRP A 139 -11.37 13.92 0.98
N LEU A 140 -11.36 13.79 2.32
CA LEU A 140 -12.59 13.60 3.08
C LEU A 140 -13.53 14.81 2.95
N ARG A 141 -13.01 16.04 3.03
CA ARG A 141 -13.79 17.26 2.82
C ARG A 141 -14.35 17.36 1.41
N ALA A 142 -13.62 16.84 0.41
CA ALA A 142 -14.10 16.71 -0.96
C ALA A 142 -15.05 15.52 -1.17
N GLY A 143 -15.45 14.80 -0.12
CA GLY A 143 -16.45 13.72 -0.19
C GLY A 143 -15.91 12.35 -0.62
N TYR A 144 -14.59 12.14 -0.61
CA TYR A 144 -13.98 10.83 -0.85
C TYR A 144 -13.75 10.08 0.46
N ALA A 145 -14.21 8.83 0.54
CA ALA A 145 -13.73 7.93 1.57
C ALA A 145 -12.25 7.60 1.36
N VAL A 146 -11.52 7.36 2.44
CA VAL A 146 -10.08 7.03 2.40
C VAL A 146 -9.88 5.64 2.98
N ALA A 147 -9.26 4.75 2.22
CA ALA A 147 -8.86 3.42 2.69
C ALA A 147 -7.32 3.33 2.74
N ARG A 148 -6.74 3.19 3.93
CA ARG A 148 -5.28 3.14 4.17
C ARG A 148 -4.88 1.72 4.54
N THR A 149 -4.15 1.03 3.68
CA THR A 149 -3.57 -0.29 4.00
C THR A 149 -2.29 -0.14 4.79
N ASP A 150 -1.95 -1.09 5.66
CA ASP A 150 -0.59 -1.19 6.23
C ASP A 150 0.38 -1.95 5.30
N PHE A 151 -0.10 -2.55 4.21
CA PHE A 151 0.59 -3.55 3.38
C PHE A 151 0.77 -4.94 4.03
N PRO A 152 0.87 -6.01 3.21
CA PRO A 152 1.17 -7.36 3.71
C PRO A 152 2.42 -7.45 4.56
N GLY A 153 2.32 -8.15 5.69
CA GLY A 153 3.43 -8.42 6.60
C GLY A 153 3.87 -7.23 7.45
N LEU A 154 3.14 -6.12 7.41
CA LEU A 154 3.33 -4.98 8.30
C LEU A 154 2.15 -4.86 9.26
N GLY A 155 2.45 -4.89 10.55
CA GLY A 155 1.45 -4.83 11.62
C GLY A 155 0.76 -6.17 11.91
N THR A 156 1.03 -7.22 11.15
CA THR A 156 0.40 -8.55 11.23
C THR A 156 1.44 -9.64 11.00
N PRO A 157 1.19 -10.91 11.40
CA PRO A 157 2.20 -11.96 11.32
C PRO A 157 2.80 -12.15 9.92
N GLY A 158 4.13 -12.21 9.87
CA GLY A 158 4.93 -12.25 8.65
C GLY A 158 5.97 -11.13 8.67
N ARG A 159 6.91 -11.15 7.74
CA ARG A 159 7.78 -10.00 7.49
C ARG A 159 7.22 -9.20 6.33
N HIS A 160 7.21 -7.88 6.45
CA HIS A 160 6.80 -6.99 5.37
C HIS A 160 7.74 -7.14 4.18
N SER A 161 7.17 -7.50 3.03
CA SER A 161 7.87 -7.57 1.75
C SER A 161 8.04 -6.17 1.16
N TYR A 162 8.82 -5.34 1.82
CA TYR A 162 9.04 -3.92 1.48
C TYR A 162 9.51 -3.75 0.03
N LEU A 163 8.83 -2.89 -0.73
CA LEU A 163 9.00 -2.64 -2.17
C LEU A 163 8.83 -3.88 -3.07
N VAL A 164 8.23 -4.97 -2.57
CA VAL A 164 7.73 -6.03 -3.45
C VAL A 164 6.37 -5.59 -3.99
N GLY A 165 6.40 -5.01 -5.18
CA GLY A 165 5.25 -4.32 -5.78
C GLY A 165 3.97 -5.13 -5.86
N GLU A 166 4.06 -6.42 -6.22
CA GLU A 166 2.88 -7.28 -6.26
C GLU A 166 2.26 -7.47 -4.87
N SER A 167 3.07 -7.56 -3.82
CA SER A 167 2.60 -7.69 -2.44
C SER A 167 1.83 -6.44 -2.01
N GLU A 168 2.48 -5.27 -2.14
CA GLU A 168 1.94 -3.99 -1.69
C GLU A 168 0.70 -3.59 -2.50
N GLY A 169 0.76 -3.74 -3.83
CA GLY A 169 -0.35 -3.44 -4.72
C GLY A 169 -1.60 -4.29 -4.46
N ARG A 170 -1.44 -5.57 -4.11
CA ARG A 170 -2.57 -6.42 -3.65
C ARG A 170 -3.17 -5.87 -2.36
N GLY A 171 -2.35 -5.42 -1.41
CA GLY A 171 -2.79 -4.77 -0.17
C GLY A 171 -3.66 -3.54 -0.44
N VAL A 172 -3.20 -2.66 -1.33
CA VAL A 172 -3.88 -1.42 -1.76
C VAL A 172 -5.25 -1.72 -2.41
N LEU A 173 -5.34 -2.78 -3.21
CA LEU A 173 -6.61 -3.16 -3.85
C LEU A 173 -7.57 -3.89 -2.90
N ASP A 174 -7.04 -4.76 -2.05
CA ASP A 174 -7.82 -5.62 -1.17
C ASP A 174 -8.51 -4.86 -0.05
N ILE A 175 -7.91 -3.76 0.44
CA ILE A 175 -8.56 -2.92 1.43
C ILE A 175 -9.82 -2.26 0.88
N VAL A 176 -9.89 -1.94 -0.42
CA VAL A 176 -11.12 -1.41 -1.05
C VAL A 176 -12.22 -2.47 -1.03
N LYS A 177 -11.90 -3.74 -1.32
CA LYS A 177 -12.86 -4.85 -1.21
C LYS A 177 -13.34 -5.03 0.24
N ALA A 178 -12.44 -4.91 1.22
CA ALA A 178 -12.76 -5.01 2.63
C ALA A 178 -13.63 -3.83 3.12
N ALA A 179 -13.31 -2.60 2.72
CA ALA A 179 -14.07 -1.39 3.02
C ALA A 179 -15.52 -1.51 2.54
N ARG A 180 -15.72 -2.07 1.34
CA ARG A 180 -17.05 -2.35 0.79
C ARG A 180 -17.88 -3.38 1.56
N GLN A 181 -17.29 -4.13 2.50
CA GLN A 181 -18.00 -5.07 3.38
C GLN A 181 -18.43 -4.42 4.71
N LEU A 182 -18.05 -3.16 4.97
CA LEU A 182 -18.48 -2.41 6.16
C LEU A 182 -19.96 -1.94 6.08
N GLN A 183 -20.78 -2.52 5.19
CA GLN A 183 -22.15 -2.11 4.78
C GLN A 183 -23.22 -2.06 5.89
N ARG A 184 -22.82 -2.24 7.14
CA ARG A 184 -23.73 -2.25 8.29
C ARG A 184 -23.72 -0.98 9.10
N ASP A 185 -22.85 -0.03 8.77
CA ASP A 185 -23.01 1.33 9.25
C ASP A 185 -24.04 2.05 8.36
N ARG A 186 -25.32 1.63 8.44
CA ARG A 186 -26.42 2.19 7.63
C ARG A 186 -26.54 3.71 7.76
N ALA A 187 -26.06 4.28 8.87
CA ALA A 187 -26.00 5.72 9.10
C ALA A 187 -24.95 6.44 8.23
N ARG A 188 -23.90 5.73 7.80
CA ARG A 188 -22.76 6.29 7.05
C ARG A 188 -22.71 5.87 5.58
N GLY A 189 -23.52 4.89 5.17
CA GLY A 189 -23.66 4.45 3.78
C GLY A 189 -22.54 3.53 3.29
N ASN A 190 -22.65 3.09 2.03
CA ASN A 190 -21.75 2.09 1.45
C ASN A 190 -20.53 2.74 0.77
N ILE A 191 -19.47 1.95 0.58
CA ILE A 191 -18.36 2.29 -0.33
C ILE A 191 -18.71 1.84 -1.76
N GLY A 192 -18.49 2.72 -2.73
CA GLY A 192 -18.74 2.49 -4.15
C GLY A 192 -17.83 1.44 -4.79
N ARG A 193 -18.01 1.20 -6.09
CA ARG A 193 -17.14 0.32 -6.90
C ARG A 193 -16.08 1.08 -7.69
N ARG A 194 -16.30 2.36 -7.94
CA ARG A 194 -15.35 3.27 -8.58
C ARG A 194 -14.39 3.77 -7.52
N PHE A 195 -13.09 3.70 -7.80
CA PHE A 195 -12.06 4.07 -6.85
C PHE A 195 -10.87 4.71 -7.55
N LEU A 196 -10.08 5.41 -6.74
CA LEU A 196 -8.87 6.09 -7.11
C LEU A 196 -7.72 5.53 -6.27
N LEU A 197 -6.50 5.73 -6.74
CA LEU A 197 -5.28 5.32 -6.07
C LEU A 197 -4.42 6.55 -5.78
N ALA A 198 -3.82 6.59 -4.60
CA ALA A 198 -2.87 7.63 -4.21
C ALA A 198 -1.75 7.04 -3.36
N GLY A 199 -0.51 7.46 -3.54
CA GLY A 199 0.56 7.00 -2.66
C GLY A 199 1.85 7.79 -2.84
N HIS A 200 2.66 7.84 -1.77
CA HIS A 200 3.91 8.59 -1.74
C HIS A 200 5.11 7.66 -1.48
N SER A 201 6.24 7.87 -2.17
CA SER A 201 7.47 7.10 -1.94
C SER A 201 7.27 5.60 -2.16
N GLN A 202 7.44 4.76 -1.13
CA GLN A 202 6.98 3.35 -1.12
C GLN A 202 5.52 3.22 -1.56
N GLY A 203 4.65 4.09 -1.06
CA GLY A 203 3.25 4.13 -1.42
C GLY A 203 3.02 4.48 -2.89
N GLY A 204 3.86 5.36 -3.47
CA GLY A 204 3.83 5.72 -4.89
C GLY A 204 4.14 4.51 -5.76
N HIS A 205 5.21 3.80 -5.41
CA HIS A 205 5.54 2.49 -5.97
C HIS A 205 4.37 1.49 -5.86
N ALA A 206 3.81 1.33 -4.67
CA ALA A 206 2.72 0.40 -4.41
C ALA A 206 1.46 0.68 -5.25
N VAL A 207 1.10 1.96 -5.44
CA VAL A 207 -0.10 2.33 -6.21
C VAL A 207 0.08 2.16 -7.71
N LEU A 208 1.30 2.32 -8.24
CA LEU A 208 1.59 1.98 -9.62
C LEU A 208 1.40 0.47 -9.85
N PHE A 209 1.99 -0.38 -9.00
CA PHE A 209 1.73 -1.83 -9.07
C PHE A 209 0.23 -2.17 -8.91
N ALA A 210 -0.47 -1.50 -7.99
CA ALA A 210 -1.91 -1.66 -7.83
C ALA A 210 -2.68 -1.30 -9.11
N ALA A 211 -2.29 -0.24 -9.82
CA ALA A 211 -2.88 0.17 -11.08
C ALA A 211 -2.72 -0.91 -12.16
N GLY A 212 -1.53 -1.51 -12.27
CA GLY A 212 -1.26 -2.62 -13.16
C GLY A 212 -2.01 -3.92 -12.80
N LEU A 213 -2.28 -4.13 -11.50
CA LEU A 213 -3.00 -5.29 -10.97
C LEU A 213 -4.53 -5.17 -11.06
N ALA A 214 -5.08 -3.95 -11.03
CA ALA A 214 -6.48 -3.67 -10.73
C ALA A 214 -7.48 -4.51 -11.55
N LYS A 215 -7.31 -4.56 -12.88
CA LYS A 215 -8.23 -5.27 -13.79
C LYS A 215 -8.27 -6.78 -13.53
N ARG A 216 -7.11 -7.41 -13.28
CA ARG A 216 -7.01 -8.87 -13.08
C ARG A 216 -7.31 -9.29 -11.63
N TRP A 217 -6.87 -8.49 -10.67
CA TRP A 217 -6.98 -8.83 -9.24
C TRP A 217 -8.34 -8.47 -8.68
N THR A 218 -8.92 -7.33 -9.10
CA THR A 218 -10.21 -6.84 -8.61
C THR A 218 -11.17 -6.49 -9.76
N PRO A 219 -11.57 -7.46 -10.60
CA PRO A 219 -12.34 -7.20 -11.83
C PRO A 219 -13.74 -6.58 -11.61
N ARG A 220 -14.23 -6.57 -10.36
CA ARG A 220 -15.51 -5.95 -9.98
C ARG A 220 -15.37 -4.53 -9.43
N LEU A 221 -14.14 -4.03 -9.27
CA LEU A 221 -13.83 -2.65 -8.94
C LEU A 221 -13.38 -1.93 -10.22
N GLN A 222 -13.62 -0.62 -10.27
CA GLN A 222 -13.38 0.21 -11.44
C GLN A 222 -12.37 1.29 -11.05
N LEU A 223 -11.10 1.08 -11.38
CA LEU A 223 -10.06 2.09 -11.19
C LEU A 223 -10.34 3.27 -12.11
N GLN A 224 -10.29 4.49 -11.60
CA GLN A 224 -10.57 5.71 -12.37
C GLN A 224 -9.33 6.59 -12.57
N GLY A 225 -8.31 6.45 -11.75
CA GLY A 225 -7.07 7.21 -11.84
C GLY A 225 -6.12 6.88 -10.70
N THR A 226 -4.84 7.15 -10.91
CA THR A 226 -3.76 6.92 -9.95
C THR A 226 -2.90 8.17 -9.83
N VAL A 227 -2.68 8.64 -8.60
CA VAL A 227 -1.67 9.67 -8.30
C VAL A 227 -0.51 9.01 -7.55
N SER A 228 0.70 9.20 -8.05
CA SER A 228 1.92 8.66 -7.48
C SER A 228 2.92 9.77 -7.20
N TYR A 229 3.11 10.10 -5.93
CA TYR A 229 4.08 11.11 -5.50
C TYR A 229 5.45 10.46 -5.26
N ALA A 230 6.49 10.96 -5.93
CA ALA A 230 7.88 10.53 -5.81
C ALA A 230 8.05 8.99 -5.71
N PRO A 231 7.56 8.20 -6.69
CA PRO A 231 7.57 6.74 -6.60
C PRO A 231 8.99 6.18 -6.52
N ALA A 232 9.25 5.32 -5.52
CA ALA A 232 10.45 4.51 -5.53
C ALA A 232 10.49 3.64 -6.81
N SER A 233 11.55 3.77 -7.60
CA SER A 233 11.70 3.09 -8.90
C SER A 233 13.17 2.86 -9.21
N HIS A 234 13.47 2.03 -10.21
CA HIS A 234 14.85 1.79 -10.69
C HIS A 234 15.82 1.40 -9.56
N LEU A 235 15.36 0.57 -8.61
CA LEU A 235 16.14 0.19 -7.43
C LEU A 235 17.43 -0.56 -7.80
N ARG A 236 17.41 -1.28 -8.92
CA ARG A 236 18.60 -1.96 -9.45
C ARG A 236 19.63 -0.95 -9.93
N GLU A 237 19.21 0.04 -10.70
CA GLU A 237 20.06 1.10 -11.24
C GLU A 237 20.66 1.94 -10.11
N GLN A 238 19.87 2.22 -9.06
CA GLN A 238 20.32 2.91 -7.86
C GLN A 238 21.51 2.21 -7.17
N THR A 239 21.62 0.87 -7.27
CA THR A 239 22.76 0.15 -6.67
C THR A 239 24.11 0.58 -7.26
N SER A 240 24.13 1.05 -8.52
CA SER A 240 25.34 1.55 -9.17
C SER A 240 25.86 2.86 -8.56
N LEU A 241 25.00 3.59 -7.85
CA LEU A 241 25.36 4.85 -7.18
C LEU A 241 25.98 4.61 -5.79
N LEU A 242 25.74 3.45 -5.17
CA LEU A 242 26.20 3.17 -3.80
C LEU A 242 27.70 3.43 -3.59
N PRO A 243 28.62 3.01 -4.49
CA PRO A 243 30.06 3.23 -4.28
C PRO A 243 30.45 4.72 -4.20
N ALA A 244 29.69 5.62 -4.85
CA ALA A 244 29.95 7.06 -4.81
C ALA A 244 29.44 7.73 -3.53
N LEU A 245 28.51 7.10 -2.82
CA LEU A 245 27.89 7.62 -1.60
C LEU A 245 28.72 7.24 -0.36
N THR A 246 29.77 8.00 -0.12
CA THR A 246 30.81 7.70 0.91
C THR A 246 30.55 8.31 2.28
N SER A 247 29.53 9.17 2.41
CA SER A 247 29.12 9.74 3.69
C SER A 247 28.02 8.90 4.36
N PRO A 248 28.04 8.74 5.70
CA PRO A 248 26.92 8.18 6.46
C PRO A 248 25.59 8.84 6.08
N SER A 249 24.56 8.03 5.90
CA SER A 249 23.26 8.52 5.41
C SER A 249 22.11 7.59 5.80
N PRO A 250 20.90 8.15 6.05
CA PRO A 250 19.66 7.38 6.17
C PRO A 250 19.36 6.43 4.99
N LEU A 251 19.97 6.66 3.83
CA LEU A 251 19.84 5.77 2.67
C LEU A 251 20.26 4.33 2.98
N SER A 252 21.22 4.12 3.90
CA SER A 252 21.62 2.78 4.35
C SER A 252 20.50 2.05 5.09
N ALA A 253 19.67 2.75 5.85
CA ALA A 253 18.49 2.17 6.49
C ALA A 253 17.46 1.70 5.45
N LEU A 254 17.18 2.54 4.45
CA LEU A 254 16.29 2.21 3.35
C LEU A 254 16.81 1.01 2.55
N ALA A 255 18.07 1.05 2.11
CA ALA A 255 18.71 -0.03 1.35
C ALA A 255 18.72 -1.36 2.10
N THR A 256 18.91 -1.34 3.42
CA THR A 256 18.82 -2.54 4.27
C THR A 256 17.40 -3.12 4.31
N MET A 257 16.37 -2.27 4.38
CA MET A 257 14.98 -2.71 4.31
C MET A 257 14.60 -3.22 2.91
N ILE A 258 15.13 -2.61 1.84
CA ILE A 258 14.96 -3.10 0.45
C ILE A 258 15.54 -4.51 0.33
N LEU A 259 16.76 -4.73 0.83
CA LEU A 259 17.37 -6.05 0.86
C LEU A 259 16.52 -7.06 1.65
N ALA A 260 16.00 -6.66 2.82
CA ALA A 260 15.12 -7.52 3.61
C ALA A 260 13.81 -7.86 2.88
N GLY A 261 13.23 -6.90 2.16
CA GLY A 261 12.05 -7.09 1.31
C GLY A 261 12.33 -8.05 0.15
N ALA A 262 13.42 -7.84 -0.59
CA ALA A 262 13.87 -8.72 -1.67
C ALA A 262 14.12 -10.16 -1.21
N ALA A 263 14.74 -10.32 -0.03
CA ALA A 263 14.98 -11.64 0.57
C ALA A 263 13.69 -12.41 0.91
N THR A 264 12.53 -11.74 0.98
CA THR A 264 11.24 -12.44 1.11
C THR A 264 10.79 -13.14 -0.18
N GLN A 265 11.38 -12.80 -1.32
CA GLN A 265 11.03 -13.33 -2.64
C GLN A 265 11.92 -14.48 -3.08
N SER A 266 13.18 -14.48 -2.67
CA SER A 266 14.16 -15.47 -3.10
C SER A 266 15.03 -15.93 -1.94
N ALA A 267 15.03 -17.24 -1.69
CA ALA A 267 15.95 -17.88 -0.75
C ALA A 267 17.42 -17.81 -1.20
N ALA A 268 17.69 -17.47 -2.47
CA ALA A 268 19.04 -17.24 -2.97
C ALA A 268 19.63 -15.88 -2.52
N ILE A 269 18.82 -15.00 -1.91
CA ILE A 269 19.27 -13.74 -1.31
C ILE A 269 19.58 -14.01 0.16
N ASP A 270 20.82 -14.39 0.46
CA ASP A 270 21.28 -14.68 1.82
C ASP A 270 21.88 -13.43 2.47
N VAL A 271 21.07 -12.69 3.22
CA VAL A 271 21.42 -11.37 3.78
C VAL A 271 22.75 -11.34 4.57
N PRO A 272 23.05 -12.28 5.49
CA PRO A 272 24.34 -12.35 6.17
C PRO A 272 25.58 -12.36 5.25
N THR A 273 25.46 -12.93 4.06
CA THR A 273 26.56 -12.98 3.07
C THR A 273 26.70 -11.69 2.28
N LEU A 274 25.65 -10.87 2.23
CA LEU A 274 25.60 -9.62 1.47
C LEU A 274 26.03 -8.41 2.29
N LEU A 275 25.52 -8.28 3.53
CA LEU A 275 25.79 -7.11 4.37
C LEU A 275 27.19 -7.14 4.99
N SER A 276 27.84 -5.98 5.04
CA SER A 276 29.09 -5.78 5.80
C SER A 276 28.89 -6.08 7.29
N ASP A 277 29.95 -6.40 8.03
CA ASP A 277 29.84 -6.73 9.47
C ASP A 277 29.15 -5.63 10.29
N PRO A 278 29.45 -4.33 10.11
CA PRO A 278 28.73 -3.26 10.80
C PRO A 278 27.23 -3.24 10.46
N ALA A 279 26.87 -3.35 9.17
CA ALA A 279 25.48 -3.34 8.73
C ALA A 279 24.72 -4.57 9.25
N LEU A 280 25.35 -5.74 9.21
CA LEU A 280 24.80 -6.98 9.73
C LEU A 280 24.55 -6.91 11.25
N GLY A 281 25.40 -6.22 12.00
CA GLY A 281 25.21 -5.96 13.43
C GLY A 281 23.93 -5.16 13.74
N PHE A 282 23.56 -4.22 12.87
CA PHE A 282 22.32 -3.44 13.00
C PHE A 282 21.10 -4.09 12.33
N TYR A 283 21.29 -5.07 11.44
CA TYR A 283 20.21 -5.70 10.70
C TYR A 283 19.01 -6.14 11.56
N PRO A 284 19.16 -6.75 12.75
CA PRO A 284 18.01 -7.13 13.59
C PRO A 284 17.13 -5.96 14.06
N GLN A 285 17.61 -4.71 13.96
CA GLN A 285 16.82 -3.54 14.34
C GLN A 285 15.64 -3.29 13.38
N ILE A 286 15.73 -3.70 12.12
CA ILE A 286 14.68 -3.44 11.13
C ILE A 286 13.33 -4.10 11.48
N ASP A 287 13.36 -5.17 12.30
CA ASP A 287 12.15 -5.84 12.80
C ASP A 287 11.67 -5.30 14.16
N ARG A 288 12.37 -4.31 14.73
CA ARG A 288 12.14 -3.84 16.10
C ARG A 288 11.80 -2.36 16.20
N VAL A 289 12.36 -1.54 15.31
CA VAL A 289 12.20 -0.08 15.32
C VAL A 289 11.80 0.44 13.94
N CYS A 290 11.45 1.72 13.87
CA CYS A 290 10.97 2.36 12.65
C CYS A 290 12.07 3.15 11.95
N LEU A 291 11.76 3.63 10.74
CA LEU A 291 12.73 4.29 9.86
C LEU A 291 13.47 5.44 10.55
N GLN A 292 12.80 6.23 11.39
CA GLN A 292 13.45 7.33 12.11
C GLN A 292 14.61 6.83 12.97
N GLN A 293 14.41 5.79 13.79
CA GLN A 293 15.45 5.22 14.65
C GLN A 293 16.54 4.52 13.81
N LEU A 294 16.16 3.84 12.74
CA LEU A 294 17.14 3.21 11.83
C LEU A 294 18.03 4.25 11.14
N SER A 295 17.51 5.45 10.92
CA SER A 295 18.20 6.56 10.24
C SER A 295 19.14 7.33 11.16
N GLU A 296 19.17 7.04 12.46
CA GLU A 296 20.07 7.71 13.39
C GLU A 296 21.55 7.31 13.15
N PRO A 297 22.52 8.22 13.39
CA PRO A 297 23.95 7.90 13.28
C PRO A 297 24.42 6.75 14.19
N SER A 298 23.68 6.46 15.25
CA SER A 298 23.89 5.34 16.17
C SER A 298 23.38 3.99 15.63
N SER A 299 22.73 3.98 14.46
CA SER A 299 22.16 2.82 13.79
C SER A 299 22.64 2.74 12.33
N LEU A 300 21.81 2.23 11.41
CA LEU A 300 22.12 2.10 9.98
C LEU A 300 22.41 3.46 9.33
N GLY A 301 21.86 4.56 9.82
CA GLY A 301 22.17 5.92 9.36
C GLY A 301 23.64 6.33 9.57
N GLY A 302 24.35 5.66 10.49
CA GLY A 302 25.79 5.82 10.71
C GLY A 302 26.68 5.14 9.66
N ILE A 303 26.09 4.35 8.76
CA ILE A 303 26.81 3.62 7.72
C ILE A 303 26.70 4.38 6.40
N ALA A 304 27.84 4.62 5.75
CA ALA A 304 27.86 5.13 4.38
C ALA A 304 27.28 4.08 3.42
N PRO A 305 26.42 4.45 2.45
CA PRO A 305 25.86 3.47 1.51
C PRO A 305 26.93 2.66 0.75
N SER A 306 28.10 3.26 0.47
CA SER A 306 29.25 2.57 -0.12
C SER A 306 29.84 1.44 0.74
N ALA A 307 29.60 1.45 2.05
CA ALA A 307 30.08 0.48 3.02
C ALA A 307 29.00 -0.53 3.47
N LEU A 308 27.82 -0.50 2.83
CA LEU A 308 26.67 -1.34 3.24
C LEU A 308 26.89 -2.82 2.91
N LEU A 309 27.41 -3.11 1.71
CA LEU A 309 27.63 -4.47 1.23
C LEU A 309 29.07 -4.92 1.46
N ARG A 310 29.29 -6.22 1.65
CA ARG A 310 30.65 -6.78 1.68
C ARG A 310 31.31 -6.60 0.31
N PRO A 311 32.61 -6.23 0.27
CA PRO A 311 33.37 -6.28 -0.97
C PRO A 311 33.31 -7.67 -1.61
N GLY A 312 32.95 -7.74 -2.89
CA GLY A 312 32.88 -9.01 -3.63
C GLY A 312 31.66 -9.89 -3.31
N ALA A 313 30.66 -9.39 -2.56
CA ALA A 313 29.41 -10.11 -2.37
C ALA A 313 28.72 -10.42 -3.71
N ASP A 314 28.21 -11.65 -3.88
CA ASP A 314 27.42 -12.02 -5.06
C ASP A 314 26.01 -11.41 -4.95
N THR A 315 25.78 -10.32 -5.68
CA THR A 315 24.51 -9.61 -5.70
C THR A 315 23.58 -10.06 -6.82
N THR A 316 23.90 -11.12 -7.57
CA THR A 316 23.14 -11.54 -8.77
C THR A 316 21.66 -11.75 -8.48
N ALA A 317 21.34 -12.52 -7.43
CA ALA A 317 19.96 -12.79 -7.04
C ALA A 317 19.23 -11.53 -6.54
N LEU A 318 19.95 -10.65 -5.84
CA LEU A 318 19.42 -9.37 -5.36
C LEU A 318 19.08 -8.46 -6.54
N LEU A 319 20.02 -8.21 -7.45
CA LEU A 319 19.81 -7.34 -8.61
C LEU A 319 18.66 -7.84 -9.50
N ALA A 320 18.55 -9.16 -9.70
CA ALA A 320 17.43 -9.75 -10.44
C ALA A 320 16.07 -9.50 -9.77
N GLU A 321 16.03 -9.43 -8.44
CA GLU A 321 14.81 -9.10 -7.71
C GLU A 321 14.51 -7.60 -7.73
N LEU A 322 15.54 -6.74 -7.58
CA LEU A 322 15.36 -5.29 -7.67
C LEU A 322 14.84 -4.83 -9.04
N GLU A 323 15.24 -5.51 -10.12
CA GLU A 323 14.68 -5.29 -11.46
C GLU A 323 13.17 -5.57 -11.49
N ARG A 324 12.72 -6.65 -10.86
CA ARG A 324 11.29 -7.01 -10.77
C ARG A 324 10.47 -6.04 -9.92
N MET A 325 11.13 -5.23 -9.09
CA MET A 325 10.51 -4.19 -8.27
C MET A 325 10.35 -2.85 -9.02
N ASN A 326 10.74 -2.75 -10.30
CA ASN A 326 10.49 -1.51 -11.04
C ASN A 326 8.98 -1.32 -11.34
N PRO A 327 8.35 -0.18 -10.98
CA PRO A 327 6.90 -0.01 -11.07
C PRO A 327 6.38 0.40 -12.47
N ALA A 328 7.16 0.16 -13.53
CA ALA A 328 6.72 0.34 -14.91
C ALA A 328 5.65 -0.71 -15.28
N VAL A 329 4.39 -0.30 -15.21
CA VAL A 329 3.24 -1.18 -15.46
C VAL A 329 2.29 -0.63 -16.52
N ARG A 330 1.47 -1.50 -17.10
CA ARG A 330 0.33 -1.07 -17.91
C ARG A 330 -0.93 -0.94 -17.04
N SER A 331 -1.44 0.28 -16.92
CA SER A 331 -2.67 0.63 -16.23
C SER A 331 -3.85 0.71 -17.21
N SER A 332 -5.07 0.45 -16.70
CA SER A 332 -6.31 0.67 -17.45
C SER A 332 -6.93 2.05 -17.20
N ALA A 333 -6.29 2.88 -16.37
CA ALA A 333 -6.74 4.22 -15.99
C ALA A 333 -5.57 5.21 -16.03
N PRO A 334 -5.82 6.51 -16.20
CA PRO A 334 -4.77 7.51 -16.25
C PRO A 334 -3.91 7.55 -14.98
N ILE A 335 -2.66 7.97 -15.13
CA ILE A 335 -1.66 8.11 -14.08
C ILE A 335 -1.22 9.58 -14.00
N LEU A 336 -1.13 10.12 -12.80
CA LEU A 336 -0.40 11.35 -12.51
C LEU A 336 0.82 10.99 -11.67
N ILE A 337 1.99 11.46 -12.09
CA ILE A 337 3.23 11.38 -11.31
C ILE A 337 3.58 12.79 -10.87
N ALA A 338 3.90 12.97 -9.60
CA ALA A 338 4.35 14.24 -9.04
C ALA A 338 5.73 14.07 -8.40
N GLN A 339 6.71 14.87 -8.82
CA GLN A 339 8.09 14.79 -8.36
C GLN A 339 8.63 16.15 -7.90
N GLY A 340 9.27 16.17 -6.74
CA GLY A 340 10.04 17.32 -6.29
C GLY A 340 11.43 17.31 -6.93
N LYS A 341 11.89 18.45 -7.46
CA LYS A 341 13.22 18.56 -8.10
C LYS A 341 14.37 18.68 -7.11
N ALA A 342 14.07 18.95 -5.84
CA ALA A 342 15.04 18.93 -4.74
C ALA A 342 14.97 17.62 -3.94
N ASP A 343 14.31 16.60 -4.47
CA ASP A 343 14.20 15.28 -3.82
C ASP A 343 15.56 14.59 -3.75
N ALA A 344 16.04 14.40 -2.52
CA ALA A 344 17.31 13.74 -2.23
C ALA A 344 17.14 12.27 -1.77
N THR A 345 15.94 11.71 -1.87
CA THR A 345 15.63 10.31 -1.52
C THR A 345 15.28 9.50 -2.76
N VAL A 346 14.33 9.99 -3.55
CA VAL A 346 13.99 9.46 -4.88
C VAL A 346 14.39 10.52 -5.90
N PHE A 347 15.58 10.36 -6.47
CA PHE A 347 16.11 11.35 -7.40
C PHE A 347 15.22 11.46 -8.63
N GLU A 348 14.96 12.71 -9.06
CA GLU A 348 14.14 13.05 -10.23
C GLU A 348 14.53 12.24 -11.47
N LEU A 349 15.82 11.95 -11.66
CA LEU A 349 16.33 11.13 -12.76
C LEU A 349 15.59 9.79 -12.91
N PHE A 350 15.32 9.09 -11.81
CA PHE A 350 14.65 7.79 -11.87
C PHE A 350 13.14 7.94 -12.13
N THR A 351 12.54 9.03 -11.68
CA THR A 351 11.15 9.34 -11.99
C THR A 351 10.98 9.75 -13.45
N ASN A 352 11.95 10.45 -14.05
CA ASN A 352 11.97 10.76 -15.48
C ASN A 352 12.04 9.47 -16.32
N GLN A 353 12.91 8.53 -15.94
CA GLN A 353 12.99 7.21 -16.59
C GLN A 353 11.66 6.45 -16.47
N LEU A 354 11.04 6.48 -15.29
CA LEU A 354 9.76 5.82 -15.05
C LEU A 354 8.62 6.42 -15.89
N ASP A 355 8.58 7.74 -16.06
CA ASP A 355 7.61 8.41 -16.92
C ASP A 355 7.73 7.94 -18.37
N ASP A 356 8.95 7.91 -18.91
CA ASP A 356 9.24 7.41 -20.26
C ASP A 356 8.81 5.94 -20.43
N GLU A 357 9.11 5.07 -19.45
CA GLU A 357 8.71 3.66 -19.48
C GLU A 357 7.19 3.47 -19.43
N LEU A 358 6.50 4.23 -18.57
CA LEU A 358 5.04 4.16 -18.47
C LEU A 358 4.38 4.68 -19.76
N ALA A 359 4.89 5.77 -20.35
CA ALA A 359 4.43 6.27 -21.64
C ALA A 359 4.65 5.24 -22.75
N ALA A 360 5.83 4.59 -22.80
CA ALA A 360 6.16 3.55 -23.78
C ALA A 360 5.26 2.30 -23.66
N LEU A 361 4.76 1.99 -22.46
CA LEU A 361 3.76 0.93 -22.23
C LEU A 361 2.33 1.31 -22.70
N GLY A 362 2.15 2.54 -23.21
CA GLY A 362 0.90 3.06 -23.74
C GLY A 362 -0.07 3.56 -22.68
N ASN A 363 0.45 4.00 -21.53
CA ASN A 363 -0.37 4.63 -20.48
C ASN A 363 -0.67 6.09 -20.83
N ASP A 364 -1.81 6.59 -20.32
CA ASP A 364 -2.10 8.02 -20.23
C ASP A 364 -1.44 8.57 -18.96
N VAL A 365 -0.26 9.19 -19.10
CA VAL A 365 0.55 9.69 -18.00
C VAL A 365 0.62 11.21 -18.04
N THR A 366 0.37 11.84 -16.90
CA THR A 366 0.66 13.25 -16.66
C THR A 366 1.80 13.34 -15.65
N TYR A 367 2.95 13.85 -16.06
CA TYR A 367 4.09 14.04 -15.17
C TYR A 367 4.28 15.50 -14.80
N LEU A 368 4.25 15.79 -13.50
CA LEU A 368 4.41 17.13 -12.93
C LEU A 368 5.67 17.20 -12.05
N THR A 369 6.50 18.20 -12.30
CA THR A 369 7.71 18.47 -11.52
C THR A 369 7.59 19.80 -10.76
N TYR A 370 8.11 19.85 -9.53
CA TYR A 370 8.00 21.01 -8.66
C TYR A 370 9.39 21.50 -8.23
N ASP A 371 9.76 22.73 -8.65
CA ASP A 371 11.05 23.34 -8.34
C ASP A 371 11.23 23.59 -6.84
N GLY A 372 12.42 23.25 -6.30
CA GLY A 372 12.77 23.48 -4.90
C GLY A 372 12.01 22.62 -3.87
N VAL A 373 11.12 21.74 -4.34
CA VAL A 373 10.32 20.85 -3.48
C VAL A 373 11.10 19.57 -3.19
N ASP A 374 11.18 19.21 -1.91
CA ASP A 374 11.86 18.00 -1.43
C ASP A 374 10.95 16.74 -1.45
N HIS A 375 11.52 15.62 -1.02
CA HIS A 375 10.85 14.32 -1.02
C HIS A 375 9.52 14.30 -0.25
N GLY A 376 9.45 14.95 0.91
CA GLY A 376 8.24 14.93 1.75
C GLY A 376 7.24 16.01 1.36
N ALA A 377 7.75 17.19 1.00
CA ALA A 377 6.95 18.36 0.67
C ALA A 377 6.14 18.18 -0.62
N ILE A 378 6.53 17.27 -1.52
CA ILE A 378 5.83 17.00 -2.78
C ILE A 378 4.35 16.67 -2.59
N VAL A 379 4.01 15.98 -1.50
CA VAL A 379 2.63 15.66 -1.14
C VAL A 379 1.79 16.92 -0.97
N SER A 380 2.30 17.90 -0.21
CA SER A 380 1.57 19.15 0.00
C SER A 380 1.63 20.06 -1.23
N ALA A 381 2.74 20.07 -1.96
CA ALA A 381 2.91 20.90 -3.15
C ALA A 381 1.97 20.49 -4.29
N ALA A 382 1.78 19.19 -4.49
CA ALA A 382 0.95 18.64 -5.55
C ALA A 382 -0.51 18.38 -5.13
N ALA A 383 -0.90 18.69 -3.89
CA ALA A 383 -2.22 18.33 -3.34
C ALA A 383 -3.40 18.90 -4.17
N ALA A 384 -3.27 20.13 -4.66
CA ALA A 384 -4.30 20.76 -5.48
C ALA A 384 -4.41 20.07 -6.86
N ASP A 385 -3.29 19.78 -7.50
CA ASP A 385 -3.25 19.10 -8.80
C ASP A 385 -3.78 17.66 -8.70
N ALA A 386 -3.43 16.96 -7.62
CA ALA A 386 -3.94 15.63 -7.34
C ALA A 386 -5.46 15.60 -7.13
N LEU A 387 -6.00 16.55 -6.35
CA LEU A 387 -7.44 16.66 -6.16
C LEU A 387 -8.16 16.98 -7.47
N ALA A 388 -7.66 17.95 -8.25
CA ALA A 388 -8.21 18.28 -9.56
C ALA A 388 -8.18 17.08 -10.53
N PHE A 389 -7.08 16.31 -10.52
CA PHE A 389 -6.95 15.09 -11.29
C PHE A 389 -8.02 14.04 -10.91
N PHE A 390 -8.29 13.88 -9.61
CA PHE A 390 -9.33 12.99 -9.10
C PHE A 390 -10.73 13.46 -9.47
N GLU A 391 -11.06 14.73 -9.26
CA GLU A 391 -12.37 15.31 -9.57
C GLU A 391 -12.72 15.19 -11.06
N ALA A 392 -11.75 15.37 -11.95
CA ALA A 392 -11.94 15.20 -13.39
C ALA A 392 -12.33 13.75 -13.78
N ARG A 393 -12.00 12.75 -12.96
CA ARG A 393 -12.15 11.31 -13.28
C ARG A 393 -13.25 10.62 -12.49
N LEU A 394 -13.44 11.03 -11.24
CA LEU A 394 -14.46 10.51 -10.35
C LEU A 394 -15.03 11.67 -9.52
N PRO A 395 -15.89 12.52 -10.10
CA PRO A 395 -16.51 13.61 -9.37
C PRO A 395 -17.19 13.10 -8.10
N SER A 396 -16.97 13.83 -7.02
CA SER A 396 -17.62 13.60 -5.73
C SER A 396 -18.80 14.58 -5.56
N PRO A 397 -19.84 14.23 -4.77
CA PRO A 397 -21.09 14.99 -4.68
C PRO A 397 -20.99 16.33 -3.95
#